data_AF-X1KGP6-F1
#
_entry.id   AF-X1KGP6-F1
#
_cell.length_a   1.000
_cell.length_b   1.000
_cell.length_c   1.000
_cell.angle_alpha   90.00
_cell.angle_beta   90.00
_cell.angle_gamma   90.00
#
_symmetry.space_group_name_H-M   'P 1'
#
loop_
_entity.id
_entity.type
_entity.pdbx_description
1 polymer ?
#
loop_
_entity_poly.entity_id
_entity_poly.type
_entity_poly.pdbx_seq_one_letter_code
_entity_poly.pdbx_strand_id
1 'polypeptide(L)' 'MKEIPLSNGLNAKVDDEDYEWLSKYSWYAYYDPQRGKTYAAHDTPGGRRVLMHDVIMGLDTLEDQ' A
#
# COMPACT_ATOMS: atom_id res chain seq x y z
N MET A 1 -14.66 -7.87 -2.49
CA MET A 1 -13.21 -7.86 -2.77
C MET A 1 -12.96 -7.08 -4.05
N LYS A 2 -12.03 -6.12 -4.01
CA LYS A 2 -11.64 -5.25 -5.13
C LYS A 2 -10.12 -5.26 -5.32
N GLU A 3 -9.69 -4.72 -6.47
CA GLU A 3 -8.27 -4.65 -6.83
C GLU A 3 -7.80 -3.20 -6.94
N ILE A 4 -6.66 -2.90 -6.33
CA ILE A 4 -5.94 -1.63 -6.49
C ILE A 4 -4.76 -1.88 -7.43
N PRO A 5 -4.70 -1.23 -8.60
CA PRO A 5 -3.55 -1.32 -9.49
C PRO A 5 -2.30 -0.75 -8.82
N LEU A 6 -1.19 -1.45 -8.99
CA LEU A 6 0.15 -1.05 -8.59
C LEU A 6 1.00 -0.78 -9.84
N SER A 7 2.19 -0.23 -9.65
CA SER A 7 3.20 -0.15 -10.72
C SER A 7 3.59 -1.55 -11.23
N ASN A 8 4.13 -1.59 -12.45
CA ASN A 8 4.61 -2.82 -13.13
C ASN A 8 3.51 -3.87 -13.42
N GLY A 9 2.25 -3.45 -13.54
CA GLY A 9 1.13 -4.34 -13.91
C GLY A 9 0.72 -5.32 -12.82
N LEU A 10 1.09 -5.05 -11.57
CA LEU A 10 0.68 -5.81 -10.40
C LEU A 10 -0.58 -5.20 -9.78
N ASN A 11 -1.36 -6.02 -9.07
CA ASN A 11 -2.57 -5.57 -8.39
C ASN A 11 -2.57 -6.05 -6.93
N ALA A 12 -2.99 -5.20 -6.01
CA ALA A 12 -3.29 -5.57 -4.64
C ALA A 12 -4.77 -5.94 -4.51
N LYS A 13 -5.07 -7.09 -3.91
CA LYS A 13 -6.45 -7.51 -3.59
C LYS A 13 -6.77 -7.09 -2.18
N VAL A 14 -7.86 -6.37 -2.02
CA VAL A 14 -8.36 -5.87 -0.73
C VAL A 14 -9.85 -6.18 -0.61
N ASP A 15 -10.38 -6.14 0.60
CA ASP A 15 -11.82 -6.21 0.78
C ASP A 15 -12.50 -4.90 0.32
N ASP A 16 -13.83 -4.90 0.34
CA ASP A 16 -14.59 -3.74 -0.14
C ASP A 16 -14.56 -2.57 0.85
N GLU A 17 -14.33 -2.83 2.13
CA GLU A 17 -14.28 -1.83 3.20
C GLU A 17 -12.98 -1.02 3.13
N ASP A 18 -11.85 -1.72 3.01
CA ASP A 18 -10.53 -1.13 2.87
C ASP A 18 -10.37 -0.40 1.53
N TYR A 19 -10.97 -0.92 0.46
CA TYR A 19 -10.82 -0.36 -0.90
C TYR A 19 -11.21 1.11 -0.98
N GLU A 20 -12.34 1.50 -0.39
CA GLU A 20 -12.87 2.86 -0.49
C GLU A 20 -11.91 3.88 0.12
N TRP A 21 -11.16 3.49 1.14
CA TRP A 21 -10.15 4.35 1.75
C TRP A 21 -8.79 4.25 1.06
N LEU A 22 -8.29 3.04 0.81
CA LEU A 22 -6.97 2.81 0.21
C LEU A 22 -6.87 3.35 -1.23
N SER A 23 -7.95 3.32 -2.00
CA SER A 23 -7.97 3.79 -3.39
C SER A 23 -7.74 5.31 -3.55
N LYS A 24 -7.76 6.07 -2.45
CA LYS A 24 -7.45 7.51 -2.42
C LYS A 24 -5.95 7.80 -2.57
N TYR A 25 -5.10 6.81 -2.35
CA TYR A 25 -3.65 6.96 -2.33
C TYR A 25 -2.99 6.30 -3.54
N SER A 26 -1.84 6.83 -3.96
CA SER A 26 -1.07 6.26 -5.07
C SER A 26 -0.16 5.14 -4.58
N TRP A 27 -0.61 3.90 -4.73
CA TRP A 27 0.16 2.72 -4.37
C TRP A 27 1.08 2.25 -5.50
N TYR A 28 2.23 1.69 -5.14
CA TYR A 28 3.18 1.10 -6.08
C TYR A 28 3.74 -0.22 -5.56
N ALA A 29 4.26 -1.03 -6.47
CA ALA A 29 4.91 -2.29 -6.14
C ALA A 29 6.35 -2.03 -5.67
N TYR A 30 6.62 -2.32 -4.41
CA TYR A 30 7.94 -2.20 -3.79
C TYR A 30 8.55 -3.59 -3.56
N TYR A 31 9.69 -3.86 -4.18
CA TYR A 31 10.46 -5.08 -3.91
C TYR A 31 11.40 -4.87 -2.72
N ASP A 32 11.18 -5.63 -1.65
CA ASP A 32 12.06 -5.69 -0.49
C ASP A 32 13.14 -6.76 -0.74
N PRO A 33 14.41 -6.37 -0.95
CA PRO A 33 15.48 -7.32 -1.23
C PRO A 33 15.88 -8.15 -0.01
N GLN A 34 15.62 -7.69 1.22
CA GLN A 34 15.96 -8.43 2.43
C GLN A 34 14.99 -9.59 2.65
N ARG A 35 13.71 -9.38 2.35
CA ARG A 35 12.66 -10.39 2.48
C ARG A 35 12.40 -11.17 1.18
N GLY A 36 12.92 -10.71 0.05
CA GLY A 36 12.69 -11.32 -1.26
C GLY A 36 11.23 -11.28 -1.70
N LYS A 37 10.49 -10.22 -1.31
CA LYS A 37 9.04 -10.11 -1.52
C LYS A 37 8.66 -8.74 -2.06
N THR A 38 7.59 -8.69 -2.84
CA THR A 38 6.99 -7.44 -3.31
C THR A 38 5.80 -7.08 -2.42
N TYR A 39 5.72 -5.82 -2.02
CA TYR A 39 4.65 -5.24 -1.22
C TYR A 39 3.98 -4.10 -1.97
N ALA A 40 2.71 -3.84 -1.66
CA ALA A 40 2.08 -2.57 -2.01
C ALA A 40 2.56 -1.51 -1.02
N ALA A 41 3.17 -0.45 -1.55
CA ALA A 41 3.75 0.63 -0.77
C ALA A 41 3.26 1.99 -1.27
N HIS A 42 3.31 2.98 -0.39
CA HIS A 42 3.05 4.38 -0.69
C HIS A 42 4.13 5.22 0.00
N ASP A 43 4.51 6.36 -0.58
CA ASP A 43 5.43 7.30 0.05
C ASP A 43 4.60 8.50 0.56
N THR A 44 4.68 8.78 1.85
CA THR A 44 4.02 9.95 2.44
C THR A 44 4.71 11.24 1.98
N PRO A 45 4.05 12.41 2.06
CA PRO A 45 4.67 13.69 1.71
C PRO A 45 5.98 13.98 2.47
N GLY A 46 6.14 13.41 3.67
CA GLY A 46 7.37 13.49 4.48
C GLY A 46 8.52 12.59 3.99
N GLY A 47 8.34 11.85 2.90
CA GLY A 47 9.33 10.92 2.34
C GLY A 47 9.41 9.57 3.06
N ARG A 48 8.45 9.29 3.95
CA ARG A 48 8.36 8.01 4.68
C ARG A 48 7.62 6.99 3.81
N ARG A 49 8.15 5.78 3.72
CA ARG A 49 7.47 4.67 3.04
C ARG A 49 6.56 3.93 4.02
N VAL A 50 5.33 3.71 3.61
CA VAL A 50 4.29 2.99 4.34
C VAL A 50 3.85 1.78 3.51
N LEU A 51 3.62 0.64 4.17
CA LEU A 51 3.20 -0.59 3.51
C LEU A 51 1.69 -0.82 3.72
N MET A 52 0.97 -1.14 2.65
CA MET A 52 -0.50 -1.28 2.70
C MET A 52 -0.97 -2.23 3.80
N HIS A 53 -0.27 -3.35 3.98
CA HIS A 53 -0.64 -4.35 4.98
C HIS A 53 -0.44 -3.86 6.42
N ASP A 54 0.61 -3.08 6.69
CA ASP A 54 0.85 -2.51 8.02
C ASP A 54 -0.24 -1.48 8.37
N VAL A 55 -0.66 -0.72 7.37
CA VAL A 55 -1.74 0.26 7.49
C VAL A 55 -3.08 -0.41 7.81
N ILE A 56 -3.46 -1.47 7.07
CA ILE A 56 -4.69 -2.25 7.34
C ILE A 56 -4.65 -2.86 8.76
N MET A 57 -3.48 -3.32 9.21
CA MET A 57 -3.31 -3.90 10.55
C MET A 57 -3.20 -2.86 11.68
N GLY A 58 -3.21 -1.55 11.37
CA GLY A 58 -3.00 -0.48 12.35
C GLY A 58 -1.60 -0.44 12.94
N LEU A 59 -0.62 -1.05 12.28
CA LEU A 59 0.80 -1.02 12.64
C LEU A 59 1.51 0.22 12.08
N ASP A 60 0.91 0.84 11.06
CA ASP A 60 1.36 2.07 10.46
C ASP A 60 0.17 2.97 10.08
N THR A 61 0.42 4.23 9.77
CA THR A 61 -0.60 5.23 9.43
C THR A 61 -0.20 6.03 8.20
N LEU A 62 -1.21 6.37 7.39
CA LEU A 62 -1.10 7.31 6.26
C LEU A 62 -1.21 8.78 6.70
N GLU A 63 -1.46 9.02 7.99
CA GLU A 63 -1.60 10.34 8.60
C GLU A 63 -0.22 10.90 9.00
N ASP A 64 0.53 11.36 8.01
CA ASP A 64 1.56 12.39 8.18
C ASP A 64 1.08 13.75 7.63
N GLN A 65 -0.26 13.94 7.53
CA GLN A 65 -0.90 15.16 7.02
C GLN A 65 -1.11 16.21 8.12
#